data_AF-A0A257LUC1-F1
#
_entry.id   AF-A0A257LUC1-F1
#
_cell.length_a   1.000
_cell.length_b   1.000
_cell.length_c   1.000
_cell.angle_alpha   90.00
_cell.angle_beta   90.00
_cell.angle_gamma   90.00
#
_symmetry.space_group_name_H-M   'P 1'
#
loop_
_entity.id
_entity.type
_entity.pdbx_description
1 polymer ?
#
loop_
_entity_poly.entity_id
_entity_poly.type
_entity_poly.pdbx_seq_one_letter_code
_entity_poly.pdbx_strand_id
1 'polypeptide(L)' 'LKEGLIEIFVKAGATVLGPGCGPCVGVHEGVLADSEVCLSSQNRNFKGRMGNPEGFIYERI' A
#
# COMPACT_ATOMS: atom_id res chain seq x y z
N LEU A 1 7.41 -7.93 -16.77
CA LEU A 1 8.41 -8.81 -16.10
C LEU A 1 9.77 -8.78 -16.77
N LYS A 2 9.85 -8.90 -18.11
CA LYS A 2 11.11 -9.05 -18.86
C LYS A 2 12.14 -7.91 -18.73
N GLU A 3 11.75 -6.76 -18.18
CA GLU A 3 12.64 -5.59 -17.99
C GLU A 3 13.47 -5.64 -16.70
N GLY A 4 13.27 -6.62 -15.81
CA GLY A 4 14.08 -6.78 -14.59
C GLY A 4 13.70 -5.87 -13.42
N LEU A 5 12.61 -5.10 -13.53
CA LEU A 5 12.20 -4.12 -12.51
C LEU A 5 11.75 -4.77 -11.20
N ILE A 6 11.06 -5.92 -11.28
CA ILE A 6 10.59 -6.62 -10.07
C ILE A 6 11.78 -7.06 -9.23
N GLU A 7 12.81 -7.58 -9.87
CA GLU A 7 14.04 -8.05 -9.23
C GLU A 7 14.75 -6.90 -8.52
N ILE A 8 14.74 -5.70 -9.09
CA ILE A 8 15.29 -4.49 -8.45
C ILE A 8 14.50 -4.16 -7.18
N PHE A 9 13.16 -4.13 -7.25
CA PHE A 9 12.32 -3.81 -6.09
C PHE A 9 12.44 -4.84 -4.97
N VAL A 10 12.43 -6.13 -5.31
CA VAL A 10 12.58 -7.22 -4.33
C VAL A 10 13.96 -7.17 -3.67
N LYS A 11 15.04 -6.91 -4.44
CA LYS A 11 16.39 -6.73 -3.87
C LYS A 11 16.50 -5.51 -2.95
N ALA A 12 15.69 -4.49 -3.17
CA ALA A 12 15.60 -3.32 -2.29
C ALA A 12 14.75 -3.57 -1.03
N GLY A 13 14.14 -4.76 -0.88
CA GLY A 13 13.33 -5.14 0.27
C GLY A 13 11.83 -4.88 0.10
N ALA A 14 11.36 -4.53 -1.10
CA ALA A 14 9.93 -4.35 -1.35
C ALA A 14 9.21 -5.70 -1.50
N THR A 15 8.01 -5.79 -0.94
CA THR A 15 7.08 -6.90 -1.22
C THR A 15 6.27 -6.57 -2.48
N VAL A 16 6.41 -7.40 -3.52
CA VAL A 16 5.65 -7.23 -4.76
C VAL A 16 4.44 -8.15 -4.75
N LEU A 17 3.26 -7.56 -4.83
CA LEU A 17 1.99 -8.27 -4.84
C LEU A 17 1.58 -8.65 -6.26
N GLY A 18 0.71 -9.66 -6.37
CA GLY A 18 -0.01 -9.93 -7.61
C GLY A 18 -0.81 -8.69 -8.05
N PRO A 19 -1.05 -8.51 -9.36
CA PRO A 19 -1.77 -7.35 -9.87
C PRO A 19 -3.17 -7.28 -9.26
N GLY A 20 -3.49 -6.15 -8.62
CA GLY A 20 -4.73 -5.97 -7.88
C GLY A 20 -4.80 -4.61 -7.18
N CYS A 21 -5.86 -4.39 -6.40
CA CYS A 21 -6.12 -3.10 -5.74
C CYS A 21 -5.45 -2.93 -4.37
N GLY A 22 -4.75 -3.95 -3.85
CA GLY A 22 -4.12 -3.87 -2.53
C GLY A 22 -5.12 -3.51 -1.42
N PRO A 23 -4.73 -2.72 -0.40
CA PRO A 23 -5.57 -2.47 0.76
C PRO A 23 -6.66 -1.41 0.49
N CYS A 24 -7.04 -1.15 -0.76
CA CYS A 24 -7.85 0.01 -1.14
C CYS A 24 -9.18 0.11 -0.38
N VAL A 25 -9.80 -1.01 0.02
CA VAL A 25 -11.00 -1.03 0.89
C VAL A 25 -10.79 -1.86 2.15
N GLY A 26 -9.54 -2.01 2.58
CA GLY A 26 -9.17 -2.81 3.75
C GLY A 26 -9.36 -4.33 3.60
N VAL A 27 -9.48 -4.85 2.37
CA VAL A 27 -9.84 -6.26 2.10
C VAL A 27 -8.63 -7.13 1.72
N HIS A 28 -7.51 -6.52 1.33
CA HIS A 28 -6.33 -7.23 0.84
C HIS A 28 -5.07 -6.83 1.60
N GLU A 29 -3.92 -7.39 1.22
CA GLU A 29 -2.64 -7.16 1.88
C GLU A 29 -2.27 -5.67 2.01
N GLY A 30 -1.65 -5.31 3.14
CA GLY A 30 -1.25 -3.94 3.47
C GLY A 30 -2.27 -3.12 4.26
N VAL A 31 -3.21 -3.77 4.98
CA VAL A 31 -4.08 -3.10 5.95
C VAL A 31 -3.23 -2.49 7.07
N LEU A 32 -3.53 -1.24 7.43
CA LEU A 32 -2.78 -0.52 8.45
C LEU A 32 -3.11 -0.99 9.87
N ALA A 33 -2.10 -1.02 10.73
CA ALA A 33 -2.26 -1.18 12.18
C ALA A 33 -2.61 0.14 12.88
N ASP A 34 -2.91 0.06 14.18
CA ASP A 34 -3.19 1.23 15.00
C ASP A 34 -1.99 2.18 14.99
N SER A 35 -2.24 3.47 14.75
CA SER A 35 -1.22 4.53 14.68
C SER A 35 -0.16 4.36 13.58
N GLU A 36 -0.36 3.43 12.64
CA GLU A 36 0.55 3.26 11.50
C GLU A 36 0.34 4.36 10.46
N VAL A 37 1.44 4.81 9.85
CA VAL A 37 1.44 5.87 8.83
C VAL A 37 1.89 5.28 7.49
N CYS A 38 1.07 5.44 6.46
CA CYS A 38 1.36 5.01 5.10
C CYS A 38 1.46 6.20 4.14
N LEU A 39 2.53 6.22 3.34
CA LEU A 39 2.61 7.07 2.14
C LEU A 39 2.22 6.24 0.92
N SER A 40 1.16 6.66 0.24
CA SER A 40 0.54 5.90 -0.84
C SER A 40 0.54 6.67 -2.16
N SER A 41 0.62 5.95 -3.27
CA SER A 41 0.33 6.46 -4.62
C SER A 41 -1.14 6.27 -5.03
N GLN A 42 -2.00 5.83 -4.11
CA GLN A 42 -3.45 5.79 -4.29
C GLN A 42 -4.03 7.21 -4.30
N ASN A 43 -5.32 7.32 -4.64
CA ASN A 43 -6.05 8.58 -4.85
C ASN A 43 -7.18 8.85 -3.83
N ARG A 44 -7.22 8.06 -2.76
CA ARG A 44 -8.17 8.19 -1.64
C ARG A 44 -7.48 7.89 -0.31
N ASN A 45 -7.60 8.83 0.63
CA ASN A 45 -6.99 8.76 1.97
C ASN A 45 -7.96 9.00 3.12
N PHE A 46 -9.27 8.85 2.90
CA PHE A 46 -10.25 9.05 3.97
C PHE A 46 -10.05 8.06 5.14
N LYS A 47 -10.44 8.46 6.35
CA LYS A 47 -10.28 7.64 7.58
C LYS A 47 -10.83 6.23 7.38
N GLY A 48 -10.01 5.21 7.67
CA GLY A 48 -10.38 3.79 7.51
C GLY A 48 -10.31 3.26 6.07
N ARG A 49 -9.80 4.02 5.10
CA ARG A 49 -9.71 3.56 3.69
C ARG A 49 -8.92 2.26 3.56
N MET A 50 -7.79 2.14 4.27
CA MET A 50 -6.97 0.93 4.32
C MET A 50 -7.36 -0.03 5.45
N GLY A 51 -8.65 -0.07 5.81
CA GLY A 51 -9.21 -0.98 6.82
C GLY A 51 -9.31 -0.35 8.20
N ASN A 52 -8.17 -0.05 8.83
CA ASN A 52 -8.16 0.46 10.20
C ASN A 52 -8.43 1.98 10.26
N PRO A 53 -9.47 2.44 10.99
CA PRO A 53 -9.75 3.86 11.18
C PRO A 53 -8.70 4.61 12.01
N GLU A 54 -7.85 3.92 12.76
CA GLU A 54 -6.78 4.53 13.57
C GLU A 54 -5.41 4.55 12.86
N GLY A 55 -5.37 4.14 11.58
CA GLY A 55 -4.22 4.34 10.69
C GLY A 55 -4.32 5.64 9.88
N PHE A 56 -3.18 6.15 9.43
CA PHE A 56 -3.07 7.41 8.70
C PHE A 56 -2.51 7.21 7.29
N ILE A 57 -3.12 7.86 6.30
CA ILE A 57 -2.73 7.74 4.89
C ILE A 57 -2.40 9.13 4.34
N TYR A 58 -1.22 9.25 3.76
CA TYR A 58 -0.79 10.43 3.02
C TYR A 58 -0.61 10.07 1.54
N GLU A 59 -0.99 10.98 0.66
CA GLU A 59 -0.87 10.81 -0.79
C GLU A 59 0.13 11.82 -1.34
N ARG A 60 0.79 11.45 -2.44
CA ARG A 60 1.61 12.42 -3.16
C ARG A 60 0.67 13.36 -3.91
N ILE A 61 0.77 14.67 -3.64
CA ILE A 61 0.09 15.74 -4.39
C ILE A 61 0.50 15.67 -5.85
#